data_AF-A0A6D2HV46-F1
#
_entry.id   AF-A0A6D2HV46-F1
#
_cell.length_a   1.000
_cell.length_b   1.000
_cell.length_c   1.000
_cell.angle_alpha   90.00
_cell.angle_beta   90.00
_cell.angle_gamma   90.00
#
_symmetry.space_group_name_H-M   'P 1'
#
loop_
_entity.id
_entity.type
_entity.pdbx_description
1 polymer ?
#
loop_
_entity_poly.entity_id
_entity_poly.type
_entity_poly.pdbx_seq_one_letter_code
_entity_poly.pdbx_strand_id
1 'polypeptide(L)'
;MATSYHVRSCSLPARLHSNGLNHIHQLLNKLPTDHENSFSLLSQLYESVSRLFNDSPASLLLPHHSFFTHLLDLSLVHLDLCSKLRDITCRIKDCLRDLRSAFRRRRHGGDSTIRCHVKAFIRSRKAIHKDLAKLLLLLKQTDHSSTSGSSHPLIALLRQVCSQTCMSLRTVLLSLSTSVPKPKPSRWALVTKLVIKNTSVQVETGHRNEFQTMDEELGRFCLAKEIKKERIKSVITNLDNVDVAVEDLESSLESLYRRMIQARVSLLNILSLHI
;
A
#
# COMPACT_ATOMS: atom_id res chain seq x y z
N MET A 1 -51.35 -6.13 -48.00
CA MET A 1 -51.18 -6.20 -46.54
C MET A 1 -49.73 -5.89 -46.22
N ALA A 2 -49.44 -4.69 -45.72
CA ALA A 2 -48.08 -4.29 -45.37
C ALA A 2 -47.75 -4.83 -43.97
N THR A 3 -46.73 -5.67 -43.87
CA THR A 3 -46.20 -6.16 -42.60
C THR A 3 -45.47 -5.02 -41.89
N SER A 4 -46.09 -4.51 -40.83
CA SER A 4 -45.47 -3.55 -39.91
C SER A 4 -44.32 -4.23 -39.18
N TYR A 5 -43.08 -3.86 -39.50
CA TYR A 5 -41.92 -4.26 -38.73
C TYR A 5 -41.90 -3.45 -37.43
N HIS A 6 -42.08 -4.14 -36.31
CA HIS A 6 -41.87 -3.56 -34.98
C HIS A 6 -40.39 -3.22 -34.83
N VAL A 7 -40.04 -1.94 -35.05
CA VAL A 7 -38.74 -1.41 -34.65
C VAL A 7 -38.73 -1.44 -33.12
N ARG A 8 -38.08 -2.45 -32.55
CA ARG A 8 -37.81 -2.49 -31.10
C ARG A 8 -36.76 -1.43 -30.81
N SER A 9 -37.17 -0.36 -30.17
CA SER A 9 -36.28 0.62 -29.55
C SER A 9 -35.40 -0.09 -28.52
N CYS A 10 -34.13 -0.29 -28.85
CA CYS A 10 -33.12 -0.70 -27.88
C CYS A 10 -32.86 0.48 -26.95
N SER A 11 -33.58 0.55 -25.82
CA SER A 11 -33.24 1.46 -24.73
C SER A 11 -31.96 0.98 -24.06
N LEU A 12 -30.81 1.29 -24.67
CA LEU A 12 -29.52 1.17 -23.99
C LEU A 12 -29.57 2.11 -22.78
N PRO A 13 -29.16 1.65 -21.58
CA PRO A 13 -29.06 2.54 -20.43
C PRO A 13 -28.16 3.71 -20.83
N ALA A 14 -28.67 4.93 -20.85
CA ALA A 14 -27.90 6.13 -21.20
C ALA A 14 -27.21 6.75 -19.96
N ARG A 15 -27.24 6.07 -18.81
CA ARG A 15 -26.87 6.62 -17.51
C ARG A 15 -26.18 5.57 -16.63
N LEU A 16 -25.24 6.03 -15.82
CA LEU A 16 -24.63 5.25 -14.74
C LEU A 16 -25.72 4.84 -13.73
N HIS A 17 -25.64 3.60 -13.24
CA HIS A 17 -26.56 3.13 -12.20
C HIS A 17 -26.26 3.84 -10.88
N SER A 18 -27.21 4.64 -10.37
CA SER A 18 -27.07 5.45 -9.15
C SER A 18 -26.63 4.63 -7.93
N ASN A 19 -27.07 3.38 -7.83
CA ASN A 19 -26.70 2.50 -6.71
C ASN A 19 -25.19 2.19 -6.70
N GLY A 20 -24.54 2.06 -7.86
CA GLY A 20 -23.10 1.78 -7.94
C GLY A 20 -22.26 2.96 -7.46
N LEU A 21 -22.63 4.18 -7.87
CA LEU A 21 -21.98 5.41 -7.42
C LEU A 21 -22.18 5.62 -5.91
N ASN A 22 -23.40 5.42 -5.42
CA ASN A 22 -23.73 5.56 -3.99
C ASN A 22 -22.93 4.56 -3.13
N HIS A 23 -22.79 3.32 -3.60
CA HIS A 23 -22.02 2.30 -2.87
C HIS A 23 -20.53 2.68 -2.77
N ILE A 24 -19.91 3.15 -3.86
CA ILE A 24 -18.51 3.59 -3.83
C ILE A 24 -18.35 4.80 -2.90
N HIS A 25 -19.29 5.75 -2.94
CA HIS A 25 -19.27 6.90 -2.04
C HIS A 25 -19.37 6.47 -0.55
N GLN A 26 -20.21 5.50 -0.22
CA GLN A 26 -20.29 4.93 1.13
C GLN A 26 -18.98 4.28 1.57
N LEU A 27 -18.32 3.52 0.69
CA LEU A 27 -17.01 2.92 0.99
C LEU A 27 -15.92 3.99 1.20
N LEU A 28 -15.93 5.05 0.39
CA LEU A 28 -15.02 6.18 0.52
C LEU A 28 -15.17 6.91 1.86
N ASN A 29 -16.40 7.06 2.36
CA ASN A 29 -16.64 7.69 3.67
C ASN A 29 -16.18 6.83 4.86
N LYS A 30 -16.00 5.51 4.66
CA LYS A 30 -15.50 4.59 5.71
C LYS A 30 -13.98 4.52 5.79
N LEU A 31 -13.25 4.82 4.71
CA LEU A 31 -11.79 4.68 4.70
C LEU A 31 -11.03 5.61 5.66
N PRO A 32 -11.45 6.86 5.90
CA PRO A 32 -10.77 7.74 6.87
C PRO A 32 -10.90 7.27 8.31
N THR A 33 -11.91 6.46 8.63
CA THR A 33 -12.22 6.03 10.00
C THR A 33 -11.58 4.69 10.38
N ASP A 34 -11.33 3.81 9.40
CA ASP A 34 -10.81 2.46 9.62
C ASP A 34 -9.36 2.35 9.17
N HIS A 35 -8.43 2.65 10.07
CA HIS A 35 -6.98 2.64 9.80
C HIS A 35 -6.42 1.21 9.66
N GLU A 36 -7.07 0.22 10.30
CA GLU A 36 -6.60 -1.17 10.32
C GLU A 36 -7.01 -1.92 9.04
N ASN A 37 -8.22 -1.70 8.52
CA ASN A 37 -8.72 -2.41 7.33
C ASN A 37 -8.60 -1.64 6.02
N SER A 38 -7.72 -0.63 5.95
CA SER A 38 -7.68 0.31 4.82
C SER A 38 -7.53 -0.38 3.45
N PHE A 39 -6.71 -1.43 3.33
CA PHE A 39 -6.55 -2.19 2.07
C PHE A 39 -7.69 -3.17 1.77
N SER A 40 -8.34 -3.74 2.78
CA SER A 40 -9.54 -4.58 2.59
C SER A 40 -10.69 -3.75 2.03
N LEU A 41 -10.94 -2.58 2.62
CA LEU A 41 -11.95 -1.64 2.13
C LEU A 41 -11.57 -1.08 0.76
N LEU A 42 -10.29 -0.79 0.51
CA LEU A 42 -9.83 -0.36 -0.81
C LEU A 42 -10.03 -1.46 -1.87
N SER A 43 -9.83 -2.73 -1.51
CA SER A 43 -10.11 -3.86 -2.39
C SER A 43 -11.59 -3.95 -2.76
N GLN A 44 -12.49 -3.79 -1.78
CA GLN A 44 -13.94 -3.72 -2.02
C GLN A 44 -14.33 -2.54 -2.92
N LEU A 45 -13.63 -1.42 -2.75
CA LEU A 45 -13.83 -0.22 -3.53
C LEU A 45 -13.40 -0.41 -4.99
N TYR A 46 -12.23 -1.00 -5.25
CA TYR A 46 -11.80 -1.36 -6.61
C TYR A 46 -12.70 -2.43 -7.24
N GLU A 47 -13.21 -3.38 -6.46
CA GLU A 47 -14.21 -4.34 -6.95
C GLU A 47 -15.51 -3.65 -7.36
N SER A 48 -15.96 -2.67 -6.57
CA SER A 48 -17.15 -1.87 -6.89
C SER A 48 -16.95 -0.99 -8.13
N VAL A 49 -15.77 -0.39 -8.27
CA VAL A 49 -15.38 0.35 -9.49
C VAL A 49 -15.37 -0.56 -10.71
N SER A 50 -14.82 -1.77 -10.58
CA SER A 50 -14.81 -2.76 -11.66
C SER A 50 -16.23 -3.15 -12.11
N ARG A 51 -17.14 -3.42 -11.16
CA ARG A 51 -18.55 -3.71 -11.45
C ARG A 51 -19.24 -2.52 -12.12
N LEU A 52 -19.05 -1.31 -11.58
CA LEU A 52 -19.61 -0.09 -12.16
C LEU A 52 -19.21 0.06 -13.62
N PHE A 53 -17.94 -0.17 -13.94
CA PHE A 53 -17.46 -0.14 -15.31
C PHE A 53 -18.12 -1.23 -16.16
N ASN A 54 -18.10 -2.50 -15.74
CA ASN A 54 -18.71 -3.58 -16.51
C ASN A 54 -20.21 -3.37 -16.81
N ASP A 55 -20.93 -2.70 -15.92
CA ASP A 55 -22.36 -2.41 -16.07
C ASP A 55 -22.63 -1.09 -16.82
N SER A 56 -21.59 -0.31 -17.16
CA SER A 56 -21.72 1.01 -17.79
C SER A 56 -21.66 0.95 -19.32
N PRO A 57 -22.52 1.71 -20.03
CA PRO A 57 -22.38 1.88 -21.47
C PRO A 57 -21.10 2.67 -21.81
N ALA A 58 -20.42 2.27 -22.88
CA ALA A 58 -19.20 2.94 -23.32
C ALA A 58 -19.40 4.40 -23.76
N SER A 59 -20.60 4.76 -24.23
CA SER A 59 -20.97 6.13 -24.60
C SER A 59 -20.84 7.15 -23.46
N LEU A 60 -20.84 6.72 -22.18
CA LEU A 60 -20.66 7.59 -21.02
C LEU A 60 -19.20 8.00 -20.78
N LEU A 61 -18.24 7.26 -21.34
CA LEU A 61 -16.81 7.50 -21.10
C LEU A 61 -16.17 8.34 -22.21
N LEU A 62 -16.74 8.32 -23.43
CA LEU A 62 -16.20 9.02 -24.61
C LEU A 62 -15.96 10.52 -24.42
N PRO A 63 -16.88 11.30 -23.81
CA PRO A 63 -16.69 12.73 -23.61
C PRO A 63 -15.47 13.08 -22.75
N HIS A 64 -14.94 12.10 -22.02
CA HIS A 64 -13.85 12.28 -21.07
C HIS A 64 -12.68 11.32 -21.33
N HIS A 65 -12.44 10.94 -22.59
CA HIS A 65 -11.38 10.00 -22.98
C HIS A 65 -9.98 10.39 -22.44
N SER A 66 -9.62 11.67 -22.46
CA SER A 66 -8.34 12.17 -21.90
C SER A 66 -8.21 11.96 -20.39
N PHE A 67 -9.33 12.05 -19.66
CA PHE A 67 -9.34 11.75 -18.22
C PHE A 67 -9.14 10.26 -17.97
N PHE A 68 -9.84 9.39 -18.71
CA PHE A 68 -9.75 7.94 -18.50
C PHE A 68 -8.40 7.35 -18.92
N THR A 69 -7.77 7.91 -19.96
CA THR A 69 -6.39 7.57 -20.33
C THR A 69 -5.40 7.96 -19.22
N HIS A 70 -5.48 9.19 -18.71
CA HIS A 70 -4.67 9.59 -17.55
C HIS A 70 -4.96 8.74 -16.29
N LEU A 71 -6.22 8.36 -16.07
CA LEU A 71 -6.59 7.46 -14.97
C LEU A 71 -5.94 6.08 -15.14
N LEU A 72 -5.89 5.54 -16.36
CA LEU A 72 -5.18 4.29 -16.65
C LEU A 72 -3.68 4.40 -16.40
N ASP A 73 -3.05 5.52 -16.77
CA ASP A 73 -1.64 5.77 -16.49
C ASP A 73 -1.37 5.84 -14.98
N LEU A 74 -2.19 6.60 -14.25
CA LEU A 74 -2.10 6.68 -12.79
C LEU A 74 -2.33 5.30 -12.13
N SER A 75 -3.26 4.51 -12.65
CA SER A 75 -3.52 3.16 -12.15
C SER A 75 -2.29 2.24 -12.30
N LEU A 76 -1.52 2.39 -13.39
CA LEU A 76 -0.27 1.66 -13.58
C LEU A 76 0.77 2.06 -12.54
N VAL A 77 0.87 3.35 -12.20
CA VAL A 77 1.78 3.82 -11.15
C VAL A 77 1.41 3.23 -9.80
N HIS A 78 0.12 3.21 -9.45
CA HIS A 78 -0.33 2.56 -8.21
C HIS A 78 -0.04 1.05 -8.20
N LEU A 79 -0.20 0.35 -9.34
CA LEU A 79 0.14 -1.07 -9.46
C LEU A 79 1.65 -1.33 -9.29
N ASP A 80 2.50 -0.49 -9.88
CA ASP A 80 3.96 -0.60 -9.70
C ASP A 80 4.37 -0.34 -8.24
N LEU A 81 3.76 0.65 -7.58
CA LEU A 81 3.92 0.89 -6.14
C LEU A 81 3.53 -0.33 -5.30
N CYS A 82 2.34 -0.91 -5.53
CA CYS A 82 1.89 -2.13 -4.85
C CYS A 82 2.85 -3.30 -5.09
N SER A 83 3.36 -3.46 -6.32
CA SER A 83 4.30 -4.53 -6.67
C SER A 83 5.61 -4.38 -5.90
N LYS A 84 6.23 -3.20 -5.92
CA LYS A 84 7.47 -2.93 -5.18
C LYS A 84 7.28 -3.05 -3.67
N LEU A 85 6.12 -2.64 -3.16
CA LEU A 85 5.78 -2.80 -1.75
C LEU A 85 5.68 -4.27 -1.36
N ARG A 86 5.03 -5.12 -2.17
CA ARG A 86 4.99 -6.57 -1.97
C ARG A 86 6.41 -7.16 -1.93
N ASP A 87 7.29 -6.77 -2.85
CA ASP A 87 8.68 -7.23 -2.87
C ASP A 87 9.47 -6.79 -1.62
N ILE A 88 9.16 -5.62 -1.04
CA ILE A 88 9.71 -5.19 0.25
C ILE A 88 9.18 -6.09 1.37
N THR A 89 7.89 -6.36 1.40
CA THR A 89 7.24 -7.17 2.44
C THR A 89 7.81 -8.60 2.45
N CYS A 90 7.98 -9.22 1.28
CA CYS A 90 8.63 -10.53 1.17
C CYS A 90 10.08 -10.51 1.70
N ARG A 91 10.85 -9.47 1.37
CA ARG A 91 12.22 -9.31 1.91
C ARG A 91 12.24 -9.16 3.43
N ILE A 92 11.26 -8.48 4.01
CA ILE A 92 11.13 -8.39 5.48
C ILE A 92 10.91 -9.80 6.06
N LYS A 93 9.97 -10.55 5.49
CA LYS A 93 9.63 -11.92 5.91
C LYS A 93 10.84 -12.86 5.87
N ASP A 94 11.61 -12.82 4.80
CA ASP A 94 12.84 -13.63 4.68
C ASP A 94 13.87 -13.26 5.75
N CYS A 95 14.07 -11.97 6.01
CA CYS A 95 14.96 -11.50 7.08
C CYS A 95 14.50 -11.97 8.48
N LEU A 96 13.20 -11.95 8.74
CA LEU A 96 12.63 -12.45 10.01
C LEU A 96 12.87 -13.96 10.17
N ARG A 97 12.61 -14.73 9.11
CA ARG A 97 12.83 -16.19 9.07
C ARG A 97 14.28 -16.56 9.31
N ASP A 98 15.21 -15.87 8.66
CA ASP A 98 16.65 -16.07 8.82
C ASP A 98 17.11 -15.82 10.26
N LEU A 99 16.66 -14.71 10.83
CA LEU A 99 17.03 -14.34 12.20
C LEU A 99 16.42 -15.30 13.22
N ARG A 100 15.14 -15.67 13.06
CA ARG A 100 14.46 -16.67 13.89
C ARG A 100 15.17 -18.03 13.82
N SER A 101 15.59 -18.44 12.62
CA SER A 101 16.35 -19.67 12.41
C SER A 101 17.70 -19.65 13.12
N ALA A 102 18.42 -18.53 13.07
CA ALA A 102 19.66 -18.34 13.81
C ALA A 102 19.46 -18.49 15.33
N PHE A 103 18.40 -17.89 15.88
CA PHE A 103 18.08 -18.03 17.30
C PHE A 103 17.77 -19.48 17.71
N ARG A 104 17.04 -20.24 16.87
CA ARG A 104 16.74 -21.66 17.12
C ARG A 104 18.00 -22.54 17.08
N ARG A 105 18.93 -22.24 16.17
CA ARG A 105 20.19 -23.01 15.99
C ARG A 105 21.29 -22.69 16.99
N ARG A 106 21.10 -21.68 17.87
CA ARG A 106 22.10 -21.22 18.87
C ARG A 106 22.83 -22.33 19.60
N ARG A 107 22.20 -23.48 19.86
CA ARG A 107 22.79 -24.62 20.59
C ARG A 107 24.19 -25.02 20.10
N HIS A 108 24.56 -24.70 18.85
CA HIS A 108 25.84 -25.09 18.23
C HIS A 108 26.78 -23.90 17.87
N GLY A 109 26.32 -22.64 17.94
CA GLY A 109 27.00 -21.50 17.29
C GLY A 109 27.57 -20.41 18.21
N GLY A 110 27.34 -20.46 19.52
CA GLY A 110 27.79 -19.43 20.46
C GLY A 110 27.19 -18.03 20.22
N ASP A 111 27.54 -17.06 21.07
CA ASP A 111 26.93 -15.72 21.07
C ASP A 111 27.40 -14.82 19.91
N SER A 112 28.59 -15.09 19.36
CA SER A 112 29.18 -14.33 18.26
C SER A 112 28.42 -14.50 16.95
N THR A 113 27.99 -15.73 16.62
CA THR A 113 27.25 -16.03 15.39
C THR A 113 25.88 -15.37 15.38
N ILE A 114 25.14 -15.42 16.50
CA ILE A 114 23.84 -14.75 16.63
C ILE A 114 23.99 -13.24 16.48
N ARG A 115 25.03 -12.66 17.10
CA ARG A 115 25.32 -11.23 16.95
C ARG A 115 25.61 -10.87 15.49
N CYS A 116 26.20 -11.77 14.70
CA CYS A 116 26.37 -11.60 13.27
C CYS A 116 25.01 -11.56 12.54
N HIS A 117 24.11 -12.51 12.81
CA HIS A 117 22.76 -12.54 12.24
C HIS A 117 21.93 -11.31 12.60
N VAL A 118 21.98 -10.86 13.86
CA VAL A 118 21.30 -9.62 14.29
C VAL A 118 21.86 -8.41 13.54
N LYS A 119 23.20 -8.31 13.40
CA LYS A 119 23.81 -7.23 12.62
C LYS A 119 23.43 -7.30 11.13
N ALA A 120 23.28 -8.50 10.57
CA ALA A 120 22.82 -8.69 9.19
C ALA A 120 21.36 -8.20 9.02
N PHE A 121 20.47 -8.57 9.93
CA PHE A 121 19.09 -8.09 9.97
C PHE A 121 19.01 -6.56 10.07
N ILE A 122 19.80 -5.94 10.95
CA ILE A 122 19.83 -4.47 11.06
C ILE A 122 20.30 -3.81 9.75
N ARG A 123 21.23 -4.44 9.02
CA ARG A 123 21.68 -3.94 7.72
C ARG A 123 20.59 -4.08 6.65
N SER A 124 19.91 -5.22 6.58
CA SER A 124 18.80 -5.42 5.64
C SER A 124 17.66 -4.45 5.94
N ARG A 125 17.33 -4.23 7.22
CA ARG A 125 16.32 -3.26 7.67
C ARG A 125 16.65 -1.84 7.20
N LYS A 126 17.92 -1.41 7.30
CA LYS A 126 18.38 -0.13 6.77
C LYS A 126 18.26 -0.02 5.24
N ALA A 127 18.49 -1.11 4.52
CA ALA A 127 18.31 -1.14 3.07
C ALA A 127 16.83 -1.02 2.69
N ILE A 128 15.96 -1.77 3.38
CA ILE A 128 14.50 -1.69 3.23
C ILE A 128 14.00 -0.27 3.49
N HIS A 129 14.48 0.40 4.54
CA HIS A 129 14.12 1.81 4.81
C HIS A 129 14.50 2.77 3.67
N LYS A 130 15.64 2.54 3.01
CA LYS A 130 16.01 3.35 1.85
C LYS A 130 15.06 3.12 0.68
N ASP A 131 14.64 1.87 0.47
CA ASP A 131 13.69 1.54 -0.60
C ASP A 131 12.30 2.12 -0.31
N LEU A 132 11.80 2.01 0.93
CA LEU A 132 10.54 2.64 1.36
C LEU A 132 10.58 4.17 1.18
N ALA A 133 11.71 4.82 1.48
CA ALA A 133 11.86 6.26 1.26
C ALA A 133 11.78 6.64 -0.23
N LYS A 134 12.29 5.80 -1.14
CA LYS A 134 12.13 6.01 -2.59
C LYS A 134 10.66 5.89 -3.01
N LEU A 135 9.93 4.90 -2.47
CA LEU A 135 8.50 4.74 -2.76
C LEU A 135 7.68 5.93 -2.25
N LEU A 136 7.97 6.43 -1.05
CA LEU A 136 7.33 7.65 -0.51
C LEU A 136 7.59 8.89 -1.37
N LEU A 137 8.79 9.00 -1.95
CA LEU A 137 9.13 10.08 -2.88
C LEU A 137 8.36 9.98 -4.19
N LEU A 138 8.28 8.77 -4.76
CA LEU A 138 7.50 8.52 -5.97
C LEU A 138 6.02 8.86 -5.75
N LEU A 139 5.46 8.42 -4.62
CA LEU A 139 4.07 8.69 -4.25
C LEU A 139 3.78 10.19 -4.08
N LYS A 140 4.75 10.96 -3.57
CA LYS A 140 4.61 12.42 -3.45
C LYS A 140 4.60 13.10 -4.81
N GLN A 141 5.37 12.60 -5.78
CA GLN A 141 5.41 13.17 -7.13
C GLN A 141 4.08 12.98 -7.86
N THR A 142 3.38 11.87 -7.59
CA THR A 142 2.04 11.58 -8.14
C THR A 142 0.91 12.42 -7.54
N ASP A 143 1.08 12.98 -6.33
CA ASP A 143 0.03 13.80 -5.71
C ASP A 143 -0.18 15.14 -6.47
N HIS A 144 0.87 15.68 -7.08
CA HIS A 144 0.87 17.00 -7.73
C HIS A 144 0.19 17.04 -9.11
N SER A 145 -0.06 15.89 -9.75
CA SER A 145 -0.83 15.80 -11.02
C SER A 145 -2.34 15.97 -10.85
N SER A 146 -2.82 16.11 -9.61
CA SER A 146 -4.25 16.14 -9.27
C SER A 146 -4.84 17.55 -9.34
N THR A 147 -4.77 18.25 -10.48
CA THR A 147 -5.32 19.61 -10.58
C THR A 147 -6.77 19.66 -11.12
N SER A 148 -7.64 20.20 -10.26
CA SER A 148 -8.91 20.90 -10.45
C SER A 148 -10.15 20.24 -11.10
N GLY A 149 -11.25 20.30 -10.33
CA GLY A 149 -12.60 20.73 -10.74
C GLY A 149 -13.22 20.14 -12.00
N SER A 150 -13.61 18.87 -11.96
CA SER A 150 -14.54 18.32 -12.97
C SER A 150 -15.96 18.33 -12.41
N SER A 151 -16.92 18.87 -13.15
CA SER A 151 -18.35 18.86 -12.75
C SER A 151 -18.98 17.46 -12.75
N HIS A 152 -18.35 16.46 -13.39
CA HIS A 152 -18.93 15.14 -13.56
C HIS A 152 -18.79 14.25 -12.29
N PRO A 153 -19.89 13.74 -11.71
CA PRO A 153 -19.86 12.97 -10.46
C PRO A 153 -18.95 11.74 -10.48
N LEU A 154 -18.92 10.98 -11.59
CA LEU A 154 -18.04 9.82 -11.74
C LEU A 154 -16.56 10.20 -11.66
N ILE A 155 -16.16 11.30 -12.30
CA ILE A 155 -14.76 11.73 -12.35
C ILE A 155 -14.29 12.18 -10.96
N ALA A 156 -15.13 12.95 -10.26
CA ALA A 156 -14.86 13.35 -8.89
C ALA A 156 -14.68 12.13 -7.96
N LEU A 157 -15.55 11.14 -8.11
CA LEU A 157 -15.51 9.91 -7.31
C LEU A 157 -14.26 9.07 -7.62
N LEU A 158 -13.90 8.88 -8.90
CA LEU A 158 -12.68 8.15 -9.27
C LEU A 158 -11.39 8.87 -8.84
N ARG A 159 -11.38 10.20 -8.85
CA ARG A 159 -10.27 10.99 -8.27
C ARG A 159 -10.15 10.75 -6.77
N GLN A 160 -11.28 10.68 -6.06
CA GLN A 160 -11.28 10.36 -4.63
C GLN A 160 -10.77 8.94 -4.36
N VAL A 161 -11.15 7.96 -5.18
CA VAL A 161 -10.59 6.59 -5.15
C VAL A 161 -9.06 6.60 -5.30
N CYS A 162 -8.54 7.38 -6.25
CA CYS A 162 -7.09 7.50 -6.47
C CYS A 162 -6.40 8.15 -5.28
N SER A 163 -6.92 9.29 -4.80
CA SER A 163 -6.39 9.99 -3.62
C SER A 163 -6.36 9.06 -2.40
N GLN A 164 -7.42 8.27 -2.23
CA GLN A 164 -7.52 7.36 -1.11
C GLN A 164 -6.55 6.17 -1.24
N THR A 165 -6.33 5.69 -2.47
CA THR A 165 -5.27 4.70 -2.77
C THR A 165 -3.90 5.24 -2.37
N CYS A 166 -3.57 6.47 -2.76
CA CYS A 166 -2.32 7.11 -2.36
C CYS A 166 -2.19 7.20 -0.85
N MET A 167 -3.24 7.65 -0.16
CA MET A 167 -3.22 7.76 1.30
C MET A 167 -2.99 6.40 1.98
N SER A 168 -3.69 5.34 1.57
CA SER A 168 -3.50 4.01 2.13
C SER A 168 -2.11 3.44 1.85
N LEU A 169 -1.55 3.65 0.65
CA LEU A 169 -0.17 3.26 0.37
C LEU A 169 0.81 4.06 1.23
N ARG A 170 0.59 5.36 1.40
CA ARG A 170 1.43 6.24 2.21
C ARG A 170 1.45 5.80 3.68
N THR A 171 0.30 5.50 4.27
CA THR A 171 0.21 5.10 5.67
C THR A 171 0.99 3.81 5.93
N VAL A 172 0.86 2.81 5.05
CA VAL A 172 1.61 1.55 5.14
C VAL A 172 3.12 1.77 4.92
N LEU A 173 3.50 2.56 3.93
CA LEU A 173 4.92 2.88 3.70
C LEU A 173 5.54 3.57 4.91
N LEU A 174 4.80 4.49 5.56
CA LEU A 174 5.23 5.17 6.77
C LEU A 174 5.30 4.21 7.97
N SER A 175 4.32 3.33 8.14
CA SER A 175 4.31 2.35 9.25
C SER A 175 5.52 1.42 9.16
N LEU A 176 5.81 0.88 7.98
CA LEU A 176 7.00 0.08 7.69
C LEU A 176 8.32 0.89 7.79
N SER A 177 8.27 2.22 7.72
CA SER A 177 9.45 3.10 7.78
C SER A 177 9.81 3.57 9.20
N THR A 178 8.92 3.44 10.19
CA THR A 178 9.27 3.78 11.58
C THR A 178 10.24 2.73 12.18
N SER A 179 11.42 2.96 12.78
CA SER A 179 12.52 3.96 12.69
C SER A 179 13.82 3.20 13.08
N VAL A 180 14.98 3.44 12.45
CA VAL A 180 16.29 3.04 13.01
C VAL A 180 16.81 4.17 13.92
N PRO A 181 16.97 3.98 15.24
CA PRO A 181 17.67 4.94 16.08
C PRO A 181 19.12 5.09 15.56
N LYS A 182 19.49 6.30 15.12
CA LYS A 182 20.89 6.60 14.77
C LYS A 182 21.69 6.83 16.07
N PRO A 183 22.90 6.25 16.21
CA PRO A 183 23.87 6.79 17.16
C PRO A 183 24.33 8.18 16.66
N LYS A 184 24.29 9.17 17.56
CA LYS A 184 24.80 10.57 17.55
C LYS A 184 25.01 11.31 16.20
N PRO A 185 24.54 12.57 16.06
CA PRO A 185 24.69 13.33 14.82
C PRO A 185 26.15 13.72 14.56
N SER A 186 26.70 13.26 13.43
CA SER A 186 27.86 13.88 12.78
C SER A 186 27.42 15.18 12.09
N ARG A 187 28.28 16.21 12.12
CA ARG A 187 28.02 17.59 11.62
C ARG A 187 27.64 17.66 10.13
N TRP A 188 27.84 16.58 9.37
CA TRP A 188 27.44 16.47 7.96
C TRP A 188 25.98 16.03 7.73
N ALA A 189 25.26 15.61 8.77
CA ALA A 189 23.88 15.12 8.67
C ALA A 189 22.82 16.23 8.49
N LEU A 190 23.22 17.50 8.49
CA LEU A 190 22.31 18.64 8.32
C LEU A 190 21.91 18.87 6.85
N VAL A 191 22.70 18.41 5.88
CA VAL A 191 22.41 18.62 4.45
C VAL A 191 21.39 17.61 3.90
N THR A 192 21.22 16.45 4.54
CA THR A 192 20.24 15.43 4.12
C THR A 192 18.90 15.48 4.88
N LYS A 193 18.74 16.41 5.83
CA LYS A 193 17.58 16.45 6.75
C LYS A 193 16.31 17.05 6.16
N LEU A 194 16.33 17.53 4.93
CA LEU A 194 15.23 18.33 4.36
C LEU A 194 14.15 17.50 3.65
N VAL A 195 14.45 16.27 3.24
CA VAL A 195 13.52 15.49 2.39
C VAL A 195 12.52 14.66 3.19
N ILE A 196 12.90 14.19 4.39
CA ILE A 196 12.03 13.34 5.23
C ILE A 196 11.23 14.16 6.27
N LYS A 197 11.72 15.35 6.66
CA LYS A 197 11.07 16.19 7.67
C LYS A 197 9.76 16.83 7.16
N ASN A 198 9.61 16.99 5.84
CA ASN A 198 8.42 17.62 5.23
C ASN A 198 7.29 16.62 4.91
N THR A 199 7.32 15.42 5.49
CA THR A 199 6.37 14.32 5.24
C THR A 199 5.84 13.72 6.55
N SER A 200 6.20 14.31 7.71
CA SER A 200 5.52 13.99 8.96
C SER A 200 4.13 14.64 8.98
N VAL A 201 3.14 13.94 8.43
CA VAL A 201 1.85 13.95 9.11
C VAL A 201 2.15 13.31 10.45
N GLN A 202 2.13 14.11 11.51
CA GLN A 202 2.13 13.58 12.87
C GLN A 202 0.84 12.78 13.01
N VAL A 203 0.94 11.46 12.83
CA VAL A 203 -0.01 10.57 13.49
C VAL A 203 0.41 10.60 14.95
N GLU A 204 -0.19 11.53 15.69
CA GLU A 204 -0.20 11.50 17.15
C GLU A 204 -0.99 10.27 17.58
N THR A 205 -0.34 9.12 17.59
CA THR A 205 -0.76 8.00 18.42
C THR A 205 0.46 7.56 19.19
N GLY A 206 0.42 7.65 20.52
CA GLY A 206 1.40 7.04 21.41
C GLY A 206 1.49 5.51 21.33
N HIS A 207 0.99 4.91 20.25
CA HIS A 207 1.09 3.49 19.93
C HIS A 207 2.40 3.22 19.21
N ARG A 208 3.28 2.50 19.90
CA ARG A 208 4.52 1.96 19.36
C ARG A 208 4.18 0.88 18.34
N ASN A 209 4.66 1.02 17.10
CA ASN A 209 4.54 -0.05 16.09
C ASN A 209 5.46 -1.24 16.46
N GLU A 210 5.02 -2.47 16.21
CA GLU A 210 5.77 -3.73 16.36
C GLU A 210 7.21 -3.65 15.82
N PHE A 211 7.41 -3.00 14.67
CA PHE A 211 8.74 -2.78 14.10
C PHE A 211 9.66 -1.94 15.01
N GLN A 212 9.12 -0.92 15.67
CA GLN A 212 9.88 -0.08 16.60
C GLN A 212 10.26 -0.87 17.86
N THR A 213 9.33 -1.68 18.38
CA THR A 213 9.59 -2.58 19.51
C THR A 213 10.71 -3.56 19.19
N MET A 214 10.66 -4.16 18.00
CA MET A 214 11.70 -5.06 17.50
C MET A 214 13.06 -4.36 17.36
N ASP A 215 13.11 -3.20 16.71
CA ASP A 215 14.36 -2.46 16.49
C ASP A 215 15.04 -2.07 17.82
N GLU A 216 14.27 -1.68 18.84
CA GLU A 216 14.79 -1.39 20.19
C GLU A 216 15.30 -2.63 20.93
N GLU A 217 14.58 -3.75 20.84
CA GLU A 217 15.04 -5.02 21.43
C GLU A 217 16.32 -5.51 20.76
N LEU A 218 16.41 -5.45 19.43
CA LEU A 218 17.62 -5.82 18.68
C LEU A 218 18.81 -4.89 18.98
N GLY A 219 18.53 -3.59 19.18
CA GLY A 219 19.52 -2.62 19.64
C GLY A 219 20.09 -2.97 21.02
N ARG A 220 19.20 -3.23 21.99
CA ARG A 220 19.59 -3.70 23.33
C ARG A 220 20.30 -5.05 23.28
N PHE A 221 19.91 -5.92 22.36
CA PHE A 221 20.51 -7.24 22.15
C PHE A 221 21.98 -7.11 21.72
N CYS A 222 22.28 -6.18 20.80
CA CYS A 222 23.65 -5.93 20.34
C CYS A 222 24.59 -5.42 21.43
N LEU A 223 24.07 -4.60 22.36
CA LEU A 223 24.85 -3.97 23.43
C LEU A 223 25.07 -4.88 24.64
N ALA A 224 24.39 -6.03 24.69
CA ALA A 224 24.51 -6.98 25.78
C ALA A 224 25.91 -7.61 25.84
N LYS A 225 26.52 -7.60 27.02
CA LYS A 225 27.77 -8.35 27.29
C LYS A 225 27.53 -9.86 27.15
N GLU A 226 26.42 -10.35 27.68
CA GLU A 226 26.00 -11.75 27.62
C GLU A 226 24.56 -11.86 27.09
N ILE A 227 24.31 -12.90 26.29
CA ILE A 227 22.99 -13.15 25.71
C ILE A 227 22.25 -14.21 26.56
N LYS A 228 21.36 -13.73 27.43
CA LYS A 228 20.49 -14.61 28.22
C LYS A 228 19.41 -15.27 27.37
N LYS A 229 19.00 -16.49 27.74
CA LYS A 229 18.00 -17.27 27.01
C LYS A 229 16.63 -16.59 27.01
N GLU A 230 16.27 -15.91 28.09
CA GLU A 230 15.01 -15.16 28.23
C GLU A 230 14.93 -14.02 27.23
N ARG A 231 16.04 -13.32 26.98
CA ARG A 231 16.10 -12.23 25.99
C ARG A 231 15.92 -12.73 24.58
N ILE A 232 16.51 -13.89 24.24
CA ILE A 232 16.27 -14.54 22.96
C ILE A 232 14.78 -14.87 22.80
N LYS A 233 14.16 -15.45 23.84
CA LYS A 233 12.73 -15.79 23.80
C LYS A 233 11.87 -14.54 23.54
N SER A 234 12.16 -13.43 24.24
CA SER A 234 11.49 -12.14 24.03
C SER A 234 11.66 -11.61 22.60
N VAL A 235 12.88 -11.67 22.04
CA VAL A 235 13.11 -11.26 20.64
C VAL A 235 12.34 -12.15 19.67
N ILE A 236 12.34 -13.47 19.86
CA ILE A 236 11.58 -14.40 19.00
C ILE A 236 10.08 -14.06 19.03
N THR A 237 9.49 -13.83 20.21
CA THR A 237 8.07 -13.45 20.30
C THR A 237 7.77 -12.16 19.55
N ASN A 238 8.66 -11.16 19.60
CA ASN A 238 8.49 -9.95 18.80
C ASN A 238 8.64 -10.21 17.30
N LEU A 239 9.56 -11.10 16.88
CA LEU A 239 9.65 -11.51 15.48
C LEU A 239 8.37 -12.23 15.03
N ASP A 240 7.73 -13.03 15.89
CA ASP A 240 6.46 -13.70 15.62
C ASP A 240 5.32 -12.71 15.39
N ASN A 241 5.20 -11.68 16.23
CA ASN A 241 4.19 -10.64 16.03
C ASN A 241 4.38 -9.91 14.69
N VAL A 242 5.62 -9.48 14.40
CA VAL A 242 5.93 -8.79 13.14
C VAL A 242 5.68 -9.71 11.92
N ASP A 243 5.99 -11.00 12.01
CA ASP A 243 5.77 -11.96 10.93
C ASP A 243 4.28 -12.11 10.61
N VAL A 244 3.41 -12.18 11.63
CA VAL A 244 1.94 -12.21 11.46
C VAL A 244 1.46 -10.92 10.79
N ALA A 245 1.86 -9.75 11.27
CA ALA A 245 1.46 -8.48 10.67
C ALA A 245 1.96 -8.32 9.22
N VAL A 246 3.16 -8.85 8.92
CA VAL A 246 3.72 -8.90 7.56
C VAL A 246 2.90 -9.84 6.67
N GLU A 247 2.47 -11.00 7.17
CA GLU A 247 1.60 -11.93 6.44
C GLU A 247 0.22 -11.35 6.11
N ASP A 248 -0.40 -10.66 7.07
CA ASP A 248 -1.67 -9.97 6.88
C ASP A 248 -1.53 -8.84 5.84
N LEU A 249 -0.39 -8.14 5.85
CA LEU A 249 -0.10 -7.12 4.85
C LEU A 249 0.14 -7.71 3.45
N GLU A 250 0.88 -8.81 3.33
CA GLU A 250 1.10 -9.50 2.05
C GLU A 250 -0.21 -9.92 1.41
N SER A 251 -1.08 -10.58 2.19
CA SER A 251 -2.38 -11.07 1.70
C SER A 251 -3.30 -9.91 1.30
N SER A 252 -3.33 -8.84 2.09
CA SER A 252 -4.10 -7.63 1.78
C SER A 252 -3.61 -6.92 0.51
N LEU A 253 -2.29 -6.83 0.32
CA LEU A 253 -1.69 -6.26 -0.89
C LEU A 253 -1.99 -7.11 -2.13
N GLU A 254 -1.92 -8.44 -2.02
CA GLU A 254 -2.23 -9.34 -3.13
C GLU A 254 -3.69 -9.21 -3.57
N SER A 255 -4.61 -9.19 -2.60
CA SER A 255 -6.04 -8.97 -2.86
C SER A 255 -6.26 -7.63 -3.57
N LEU A 256 -5.72 -6.55 -3.01
CA LEU A 256 -5.84 -5.20 -3.58
C LEU A 256 -5.27 -5.13 -5.00
N TYR A 257 -4.05 -5.64 -5.21
CA TYR A 257 -3.39 -5.66 -6.51
C TYR A 257 -4.25 -6.36 -7.57
N ARG A 258 -4.82 -7.53 -7.23
CA ARG A 258 -5.71 -8.26 -8.12
C ARG A 258 -6.98 -7.46 -8.46
N ARG A 259 -7.59 -6.78 -7.49
CA ARG A 259 -8.78 -5.95 -7.71
C ARG A 259 -8.48 -4.71 -8.54
N MET A 260 -7.32 -4.08 -8.36
CA MET A 260 -6.86 -2.96 -9.19
C MET A 260 -6.67 -3.38 -10.66
N ILE A 261 -6.07 -4.55 -10.90
CA ILE A 261 -5.95 -5.10 -12.26
C ILE A 261 -7.35 -5.30 -12.87
N GLN A 262 -8.27 -5.92 -12.13
CA GLN A 262 -9.64 -6.13 -12.61
C GLN A 262 -10.31 -4.82 -12.99
N ALA A 263 -10.26 -3.80 -12.12
CA ALA A 263 -10.83 -2.49 -12.42
C ALA A 263 -10.21 -1.83 -13.66
N ARG A 264 -8.88 -1.95 -13.82
CA ARG A 264 -8.16 -1.44 -15.00
C ARG A 264 -8.61 -2.16 -16.28
N VAL A 265 -8.73 -3.49 -16.24
CA VAL A 265 -9.20 -4.29 -17.38
C VAL A 265 -10.63 -3.93 -17.75
N SER A 266 -11.53 -3.80 -16.76
CA SER A 266 -12.91 -3.36 -17.00
C SER A 266 -12.96 -2.00 -17.70
N LEU A 267 -12.17 -1.02 -17.23
CA LEU A 267 -12.08 0.29 -17.88
C LEU A 267 -11.54 0.19 -19.32
N LEU A 268 -10.46 -0.57 -19.54
CA LEU A 268 -9.87 -0.77 -20.86
C LEU A 268 -10.85 -1.43 -21.84
N ASN A 269 -11.61 -2.43 -21.40
CA ASN A 269 -12.58 -3.12 -22.24
C ASN A 269 -13.64 -2.14 -22.77
N ILE A 270 -14.12 -1.24 -21.91
CA ILE A 270 -15.15 -0.27 -22.31
C ILE A 270 -14.59 0.77 -23.27
N LEU A 271 -13.35 1.23 -23.05
CA LEU A 271 -12.68 2.16 -23.97
C LEU A 271 -12.35 1.50 -25.31
N SER A 272 -12.04 0.20 -25.32
CA SER A 272 -11.70 -0.56 -26.53
C SER A 272 -12.93 -0.94 -27.35
N LEU A 273 -14.10 -1.08 -26.73
CA LEU A 273 -15.39 -1.35 -27.40
C LEU A 273 -15.87 -0.19 -28.31
N HIS A 274 -15.12 0.90 -28.42
CA HIS A 274 -15.45 2.10 -29.22
C HIS A 274 -14.33 2.53 -30.18
N ILE A 275 -13.31 1.69 -30.38
CA ILE A 275 -12.35 1.80 -31.50
C ILE A 275 -12.78 0.80 -32.58
#